data_AF-M6K876-F1
#
_entry.id   AF-M6K876-F1
#
_cell.length_a   1.000
_cell.length_b   1.000
_cell.length_c   1.000
_cell.angle_alpha   90.00
_cell.angle_beta   90.00
_cell.angle_gamma   90.00
#
_symmetry.space_group_name_H-M   'P 1'
#
loop_
_entity.id
_entity.type
_entity.pdbx_description
1 polymer ?
#
loop_
_entity_poly.entity_id
_entity_poly.type
_entity_poly.pdbx_seq_one_letter_code
_entity_poly.pdbx_strand_id
1 'polypeptide(L)'
;MEKENDRREYSVLWPLIRYARSKEETAYRFFPIFTHRETAERLETKSIFYYRYKEKNGTYETSSFHGILFPFYQASEEIFTKKDFRSVSGYNTLIPFYFRNYSDRFEGEKQVFQERNLYTLLFLYSYKENLPLKHKESFFLSPFYYSSNEEKEKFDTSYVSDLNLILPIPLVVWGRDKKGEGGDKRFRFILGYYTSSFFQRSVNVTFQKSSWNFLLFMGGERYIDDSYSTLGAQETTRFYLFPFYFREEIMKGGNWTYRSHKIPILYSSQTTPNSYDITILLFAGFRSDPESGIKRTMILPFWYQSENRDKISGNDHKNFRTFTPVFFKWKLLKTGQTEEIVPKFLDSIQSFRFQCFIRLNLKPNMALILQVV
;
A
#
# COMPACT_ATOMS: atom_id res chain seq x y z
N MET A 1 61.15 40.61 22.09
CA MET A 1 60.27 41.77 21.87
C MET A 1 60.66 42.41 20.54
N GLU A 2 59.82 42.28 19.52
CA GLU A 2 59.99 43.02 18.25
C GLU A 2 59.73 44.51 18.46
N LYS A 3 60.44 45.36 17.69
CA LYS A 3 60.16 46.81 17.60
C LYS A 3 59.11 47.03 16.51
N GLU A 4 58.28 48.05 16.66
CA GLU A 4 57.21 48.44 15.72
C GLU A 4 57.69 48.59 14.25
N ASN A 5 58.98 48.89 14.04
CA ASN A 5 59.63 48.97 12.72
C ASN A 5 59.90 47.63 12.01
N ASP A 6 59.77 46.48 12.67
CA ASP A 6 60.02 45.16 12.06
C ASP A 6 58.79 44.63 11.27
N ARG A 7 57.62 45.25 11.44
CA ARG A 7 56.36 44.83 10.82
C ARG A 7 56.11 45.62 9.54
N ARG A 8 55.95 44.91 8.41
CA ARG A 8 55.60 45.52 7.12
C ARG A 8 54.10 45.38 6.88
N GLU A 9 53.39 46.50 6.73
CA GLU A 9 51.98 46.53 6.35
C GLU A 9 51.77 47.33 5.06
N TYR A 10 51.02 46.75 4.12
CA TYR A 10 50.58 47.41 2.90
C TYR A 10 49.07 47.28 2.79
N SER A 11 48.41 48.37 2.37
CA SER A 11 46.99 48.35 2.04
C SER A 11 46.74 49.07 0.72
N VAL A 12 45.93 48.46 -0.13
CA VAL A 12 45.50 49.02 -1.41
C VAL A 12 43.97 49.02 -1.39
N LEU A 13 43.37 50.19 -1.62
CA LEU A 13 41.92 50.38 -1.57
C LEU A 13 41.31 49.88 -0.25
N TRP A 14 41.83 50.38 0.89
CA TRP A 14 41.37 49.98 2.21
C TRP A 14 39.83 50.00 2.30
N PRO A 15 39.15 48.94 2.80
CA PRO A 15 39.69 47.73 3.45
C PRO A 15 39.83 46.50 2.52
N LEU A 16 39.80 46.68 1.19
CA LEU A 16 39.69 45.58 0.21
C LEU A 16 40.94 44.71 0.15
N ILE A 17 42.13 45.30 0.00
CA ILE A 17 43.39 44.57 -0.12
C ILE A 17 44.31 44.96 1.03
N ARG A 18 44.73 43.98 1.83
CA ARG A 18 45.70 44.17 2.91
C ARG A 18 46.73 43.05 2.89
N TYR A 19 47.99 43.40 3.11
CA TYR A 19 49.09 42.48 3.33
C TYR A 19 49.86 42.93 4.58
N ALA A 20 50.14 42.02 5.50
CA ALA A 20 50.92 42.25 6.70
C ALA A 20 51.91 41.10 6.89
N ARG A 21 53.16 41.42 7.23
CA ARG A 21 54.20 40.43 7.51
C ARG A 21 55.12 40.91 8.64
N SER A 22 55.35 40.06 9.63
CA SER A 22 56.34 40.18 10.72
C SER A 22 57.14 38.88 10.85
N LYS A 23 58.02 38.74 11.85
CA LYS A 23 58.69 37.44 12.14
C LYS A 23 57.71 36.39 12.66
N GLU A 24 56.63 36.82 13.32
CA GLU A 24 55.68 35.94 14.00
C GLU A 24 54.44 35.63 13.15
N GLU A 25 54.09 36.50 12.20
CA GLU A 25 52.83 36.43 11.47
C GLU A 25 52.95 36.86 10.00
N THR A 26 52.30 36.11 9.11
CA THR A 26 52.01 36.54 7.74
C THR A 26 50.50 36.54 7.52
N ALA A 27 49.92 37.65 7.08
CA ALA A 27 48.49 37.77 6.85
C ALA A 27 48.19 38.56 5.58
N TYR A 28 47.22 38.12 4.79
CA TYR A 28 46.77 38.85 3.61
C TYR A 28 45.27 38.67 3.38
N ARG A 29 44.62 39.70 2.84
CA ARG A 29 43.17 39.79 2.66
C ARG A 29 42.86 40.40 1.29
N PHE A 30 41.91 39.79 0.61
CA PHE A 30 41.22 40.33 -0.56
C PHE A 30 39.71 40.23 -0.33
N PHE A 31 39.12 41.25 0.29
CA PHE A 31 37.72 41.23 0.68
C PHE A 31 36.79 41.40 -0.54
N PRO A 32 35.67 40.65 -0.65
CA PRO A 32 35.17 39.61 0.27
C PRO A 32 35.62 38.18 -0.08
N ILE A 33 36.54 38.02 -1.05
CA ILE A 33 36.84 36.71 -1.66
C ILE A 33 37.67 35.82 -0.76
N PHE A 34 38.73 36.35 -0.14
CA PHE A 34 39.59 35.55 0.72
C PHE A 34 40.32 36.34 1.83
N THR A 35 40.64 35.66 2.92
CA THR A 35 41.53 36.09 4.00
C THR A 35 42.43 34.94 4.40
N HIS A 36 43.72 35.21 4.62
CA HIS A 36 44.70 34.24 5.09
C HIS A 36 45.50 34.83 6.25
N ARG A 37 45.84 33.98 7.22
CA ARG A 37 46.69 34.29 8.37
C ARG A 37 47.51 33.05 8.73
N GLU A 38 48.80 33.21 8.91
CA GLU A 38 49.73 32.16 9.28
C GLU A 38 50.68 32.66 10.36
N THR A 39 50.84 31.89 11.43
CA THR A 39 51.79 32.05 12.52
C THR A 39 52.50 30.72 12.75
N ALA A 40 53.49 30.68 13.67
CA ALA A 40 54.17 29.44 14.02
C ALA A 40 53.23 28.33 14.56
N GLU A 41 52.14 28.72 15.21
CA GLU A 41 51.21 27.81 15.88
C GLU A 41 49.89 27.64 15.11
N ARG A 42 49.53 28.57 14.21
CA ARG A 42 48.20 28.61 13.59
C ARG A 42 48.25 29.02 12.13
N LEU A 43 47.47 28.35 11.29
CA LEU A 43 47.19 28.73 9.91
C LEU A 43 45.67 28.77 9.71
N GLU A 44 45.16 29.85 9.14
CA GLU A 44 43.74 30.05 8.88
C GLU A 44 43.56 30.71 7.52
N THR A 45 42.73 30.12 6.67
CA THR A 45 42.32 30.67 5.37
C THR A 45 40.81 30.61 5.27
N LYS A 46 40.16 31.74 5.03
CA LYS A 46 38.72 31.82 4.70
C LYS A 46 38.61 32.31 3.27
N SER A 47 37.96 31.55 2.42
CA SER A 47 37.66 31.88 1.03
C SER A 47 36.21 31.53 0.77
N ILE A 48 35.59 32.21 -0.19
CA ILE A 48 34.25 31.84 -0.69
C ILE A 48 34.20 30.42 -1.27
N PHE A 49 35.36 29.86 -1.65
CA PHE A 49 35.47 28.51 -2.20
C PHE A 49 36.02 27.49 -1.20
N TYR A 50 36.65 27.92 -0.10
CA TYR A 50 37.14 26.98 0.91
C TYR A 50 37.48 27.68 2.23
N TYR A 51 37.40 26.93 3.32
CA TYR A 51 37.94 27.26 4.61
C TYR A 51 39.05 26.25 4.95
N ARG A 52 40.14 26.73 5.52
CA ARG A 52 41.24 25.89 6.01
C ARG A 52 41.69 26.43 7.35
N TYR A 53 41.85 25.55 8.33
CA TYR A 53 42.37 25.85 9.64
C TYR A 53 43.40 24.81 10.02
N LYS A 54 44.45 25.23 10.71
CA LYS A 54 45.43 24.34 11.30
C LYS A 54 45.95 25.00 12.56
N GLU A 55 46.05 24.23 13.63
CA GLU A 55 46.61 24.68 14.90
C GLU A 55 47.52 23.59 15.46
N LYS A 56 48.71 24.00 15.88
CA LYS A 56 49.72 23.12 16.45
C LYS A 56 50.08 23.67 17.82
N ASN A 57 49.65 22.95 18.85
CA ASN A 57 50.15 23.11 20.19
C ASN A 57 51.19 22.02 20.46
N GLY A 58 52.17 22.25 21.33
CA GLY A 58 53.27 21.31 21.57
C GLY A 58 52.85 19.87 21.96
N THR A 59 51.57 19.65 22.29
CA THR A 59 51.00 18.34 22.64
C THR A 59 50.03 17.76 21.62
N TYR A 60 49.45 18.56 20.72
CA TYR A 60 48.48 18.10 19.72
C TYR A 60 48.45 19.01 18.49
N GLU A 61 48.07 18.45 17.35
CA GLU A 61 47.88 19.15 16.09
C GLU A 61 46.44 18.92 15.62
N THR A 62 45.71 19.99 15.32
CA THR A 62 44.39 19.93 14.70
C THR A 62 44.44 20.63 13.34
N SER A 63 43.77 20.06 12.35
CA SER A 63 43.64 20.63 11.02
C SER A 63 42.21 20.42 10.56
N SER A 64 41.58 21.46 10.03
CA SER A 64 40.30 21.35 9.34
C SER A 64 40.35 21.98 7.95
N PHE A 65 39.59 21.40 7.05
CA PHE A 65 39.42 21.88 5.69
C PHE A 65 37.95 21.75 5.32
N HIS A 66 37.40 22.74 4.64
CA HIS A 66 36.07 22.71 4.10
C HIS A 66 36.08 23.36 2.71
N GLY A 67 35.91 22.58 1.65
CA GLY A 67 35.83 23.06 0.27
C GLY A 67 34.38 23.22 -0.19
N ILE A 68 34.12 24.26 -0.97
CA ILE A 68 32.83 24.62 -1.56
C ILE A 68 33.03 24.79 -3.06
N LEU A 69 32.44 23.90 -3.85
CA LEU A 69 32.24 24.10 -5.28
C LEU A 69 30.77 24.43 -5.50
N PHE A 70 30.52 25.73 -5.61
CA PHE A 70 29.17 26.29 -5.66
C PHE A 70 28.37 25.77 -6.86
N PRO A 71 27.05 25.52 -6.72
CA PRO A 71 26.27 25.57 -5.46
C PRO A 71 26.15 24.21 -4.76
N PHE A 72 26.53 23.11 -5.41
CA PHE A 72 26.05 21.78 -5.04
C PHE A 72 27.05 20.92 -4.28
N TYR A 73 28.35 21.15 -4.44
CA TYR A 73 29.37 20.27 -3.89
C TYR A 73 30.07 20.90 -2.69
N GLN A 74 30.08 20.18 -1.58
CA GLN A 74 30.80 20.58 -0.38
C GLN A 74 31.53 19.38 0.20
N ALA A 75 32.76 19.59 0.65
CA ALA A 75 33.56 18.57 1.31
C ALA A 75 34.23 19.16 2.54
N SER A 76 34.29 18.41 3.62
CA SER A 76 34.95 18.81 4.86
C SER A 76 35.77 17.67 5.41
N GLU A 77 36.91 17.99 6.02
CA GLU A 77 37.76 17.05 6.72
C GLU A 77 38.35 17.73 7.96
N GLU A 78 38.38 17.00 9.06
CA GLU A 78 38.99 17.36 10.32
C GLU A 78 39.98 16.26 10.71
N ILE A 79 41.18 16.66 11.07
CA ILE A 79 42.28 15.79 11.48
C ILE A 79 42.74 16.26 12.84
N PHE A 80 42.73 15.36 13.82
CA PHE A 80 43.29 15.58 15.14
C PHE A 80 44.40 14.56 15.38
N THR A 81 45.58 15.04 15.74
CA THR A 81 46.75 14.20 16.00
C THR A 81 47.30 14.53 17.39
N LYS A 82 47.49 13.51 18.22
CA LYS A 82 48.07 13.62 19.57
C LYS A 82 48.96 12.42 19.84
N LYS A 83 50.28 12.63 19.88
CA LYS A 83 51.27 11.54 19.99
C LYS A 83 51.00 10.47 18.91
N ASP A 84 50.76 9.23 19.31
CA ASP A 84 50.48 8.10 18.43
C ASP A 84 48.99 7.98 18.06
N PHE A 85 48.11 8.84 18.57
CA PHE A 85 46.70 8.81 18.23
C PHE A 85 46.39 9.81 17.11
N ARG A 86 45.75 9.35 16.04
CA ARG A 86 45.22 10.21 14.97
C ARG A 86 43.75 9.92 14.73
N SER A 87 42.92 10.93 14.79
CA SER A 87 41.50 10.88 14.43
C SER A 87 41.28 11.70 13.17
N VAL A 88 40.60 11.13 12.19
CA VAL A 88 40.23 11.82 10.95
C VAL A 88 38.72 11.67 10.78
N SER A 89 38.01 12.75 10.52
CA SER A 89 36.58 12.68 10.23
C SER A 89 36.21 13.71 9.19
N GLY A 90 35.26 13.39 8.34
CA GLY A 90 34.87 14.30 7.28
C GLY A 90 33.55 13.94 6.64
N TYR A 91 33.14 14.79 5.72
CA TYR A 91 31.98 14.55 4.87
C TYR A 91 32.21 15.08 3.46
N ASN A 92 31.40 14.58 2.54
CA ASN A 92 31.31 15.06 1.18
C ASN A 92 29.84 14.96 0.74
N THR A 93 29.32 16.01 0.11
CA THR A 93 27.98 16.03 -0.43
C THR A 93 27.96 16.65 -1.81
N LEU A 94 27.10 16.09 -2.66
CA LEU A 94 26.68 16.69 -3.92
C LEU A 94 25.17 16.76 -3.89
N ILE A 95 24.61 17.94 -3.57
CA ILE A 95 23.17 18.10 -3.41
C ILE A 95 22.46 17.99 -4.77
N PRO A 96 21.34 17.24 -4.89
CA PRO A 96 20.68 16.39 -3.88
C PRO A 96 21.08 14.90 -4.00
N PHE A 97 22.11 14.57 -4.76
CA PHE A 97 22.45 13.19 -5.15
C PHE A 97 22.96 12.35 -3.99
N TYR A 98 23.89 12.87 -3.18
CA TYR A 98 24.43 12.12 -2.05
C TYR A 98 24.99 12.99 -0.93
N PHE A 99 25.03 12.41 0.25
CA PHE A 99 25.81 12.84 1.41
C PHE A 99 26.59 11.64 1.92
N ARG A 100 27.89 11.79 2.11
CA ARG A 100 28.78 10.77 2.67
C ARG A 100 29.50 11.38 3.86
N ASN A 101 29.58 10.66 4.97
CA ASN A 101 30.49 11.01 6.06
C ASN A 101 31.37 9.82 6.44
N TYR A 102 32.49 10.11 7.10
CA TYR A 102 33.44 9.11 7.53
C TYR A 102 34.15 9.54 8.81
N SER A 103 34.61 8.54 9.55
CA SER A 103 35.47 8.72 10.72
C SER A 103 36.48 7.58 10.77
N ASP A 104 37.73 7.91 11.03
CA ASP A 104 38.84 6.98 11.18
C ASP A 104 39.61 7.32 12.46
N ARG A 105 40.04 6.28 13.17
CA ARG A 105 41.02 6.44 14.25
C ARG A 105 42.18 5.50 14.02
N PHE A 106 43.38 6.01 14.27
CA PHE A 106 44.64 5.32 14.15
C PHE A 106 45.37 5.35 15.49
N GLU A 107 45.99 4.22 15.83
CA GLU A 107 46.99 4.11 16.89
C GLU A 107 48.31 3.71 16.23
N GLY A 108 49.27 4.63 16.21
CA GLY A 108 50.46 4.55 15.36
C GLY A 108 50.07 4.49 13.88
N GLU A 109 50.57 3.49 13.16
CA GLU A 109 50.25 3.25 11.75
C GLU A 109 48.99 2.37 11.56
N LYS A 110 48.46 1.79 12.64
CA LYS A 110 47.33 0.86 12.58
C LYS A 110 46.02 1.62 12.70
N GLN A 111 45.16 1.51 11.69
CA GLN A 111 43.78 1.94 11.79
C GLN A 111 43.06 1.04 12.80
N VAL A 112 42.46 1.61 13.83
CA VAL A 112 41.75 0.88 14.90
C VAL A 112 40.24 1.04 14.80
N PHE A 113 39.78 2.10 14.14
CA PHE A 113 38.37 2.38 13.94
C PHE A 113 38.14 2.94 12.55
N GLN A 114 37.05 2.50 11.93
CA GLN A 114 36.56 3.00 10.66
C GLN A 114 35.05 3.14 10.72
N GLU A 115 34.51 4.24 10.23
CA GLU A 115 33.08 4.45 10.00
C GLU A 115 32.90 5.12 8.64
N ARG A 116 31.94 4.63 7.85
CA ARG A 116 31.62 5.13 6.52
C ARG A 116 30.09 5.11 6.40
N ASN A 117 29.46 6.26 6.23
CA ASN A 117 28.06 6.30 5.88
C ASN A 117 27.88 7.02 4.53
N LEU A 118 27.00 6.49 3.69
CA LEU A 118 26.65 7.01 2.37
C LEU A 118 25.13 7.02 2.26
N TYR A 119 24.59 8.22 2.11
CA TYR A 119 23.18 8.50 1.96
C TYR A 119 22.98 9.01 0.54
N THR A 120 22.13 8.33 -0.22
CA THR A 120 21.73 8.75 -1.55
C THR A 120 20.22 8.79 -1.62
N LEU A 121 19.67 9.32 -2.73
CA LEU A 121 18.23 9.28 -2.97
C LEU A 121 17.66 7.84 -3.05
N LEU A 122 18.48 6.86 -3.42
CA LEU A 122 18.03 5.49 -3.72
C LEU A 122 18.48 4.47 -2.68
N PHE A 123 19.46 4.78 -1.86
CA PHE A 123 19.94 3.88 -0.83
C PHE A 123 20.71 4.60 0.26
N LEU A 124 20.70 3.99 1.43
CA LEU A 124 21.52 4.29 2.58
C LEU A 124 22.50 3.13 2.76
N TYR A 125 23.74 3.45 3.06
CA TYR A 125 24.76 2.49 3.42
C TYR A 125 25.50 3.02 4.64
N SER A 126 25.75 2.15 5.60
CA SER A 126 26.55 2.42 6.79
C SER A 126 27.49 1.25 7.00
N TYR A 127 28.72 1.54 7.37
CA TYR A 127 29.73 0.55 7.70
C TYR A 127 30.55 1.09 8.85
N LYS A 128 30.83 0.23 9.83
CA LYS A 128 31.66 0.56 10.95
C LYS A 128 32.46 -0.65 11.39
N GLU A 129 33.73 -0.44 11.66
CA GLU A 129 34.66 -1.44 12.12
C GLU A 129 35.45 -0.89 13.31
N ASN A 130 35.53 -1.69 14.36
CA ASN A 130 36.28 -1.41 15.57
C ASN A 130 37.16 -2.62 15.89
N LEU A 131 38.44 -2.51 15.55
CA LEU A 131 39.43 -3.57 15.69
C LEU A 131 39.69 -3.95 17.16
N PRO A 132 39.85 -3.01 18.11
CA PRO A 132 39.97 -3.34 19.53
C PRO A 132 38.82 -4.15 20.09
N LEU A 133 37.58 -3.86 19.64
CA LEU A 133 36.39 -4.60 20.05
C LEU A 133 36.10 -5.82 19.17
N LYS A 134 36.93 -6.07 18.14
CA LYS A 134 36.70 -7.06 17.09
C LYS A 134 35.24 -7.05 16.60
N HIS A 135 34.73 -5.85 16.37
CA HIS A 135 33.34 -5.59 16.02
C HIS A 135 33.26 -4.96 14.64
N LYS A 136 32.48 -5.55 13.74
CA LYS A 136 32.17 -5.00 12.42
C LYS A 136 30.67 -4.96 12.27
N GLU A 137 30.14 -3.85 11.80
CA GLU A 137 28.74 -3.71 11.44
C GLU A 137 28.63 -3.07 10.06
N SER A 138 27.70 -3.56 9.26
CA SER A 138 27.38 -2.97 7.98
C SER A 138 25.88 -3.03 7.77
N PHE A 139 25.35 -2.00 7.13
CA PHE A 139 23.94 -1.83 6.88
C PHE A 139 23.77 -1.24 5.49
N PHE A 140 22.85 -1.80 4.72
CA PHE A 140 22.43 -1.29 3.43
C PHE A 140 20.91 -1.27 3.39
N LEU A 141 20.34 -0.16 2.97
CA LEU A 141 18.90 -0.03 2.78
C LEU A 141 18.64 0.69 1.47
N SER A 142 17.93 0.03 0.59
CA SER A 142 17.37 0.59 -0.63
C SER A 142 15.87 0.24 -0.68
N PRO A 143 15.08 0.87 -1.57
CA PRO A 143 13.69 0.49 -1.79
C PRO A 143 13.47 -1.01 -2.04
N PHE A 144 14.47 -1.71 -2.57
CA PHE A 144 14.35 -3.09 -3.04
C PHE A 144 15.27 -4.08 -2.31
N TYR A 145 16.02 -3.64 -1.31
CA TYR A 145 16.97 -4.50 -0.61
C TYR A 145 17.38 -3.86 0.71
N TYR A 146 17.25 -4.61 1.78
CA TYR A 146 17.80 -4.32 3.10
C TYR A 146 18.84 -5.40 3.41
N SER A 147 20.00 -4.99 3.90
CA SER A 147 21.03 -5.87 4.42
C SER A 147 21.56 -5.31 5.73
N SER A 148 21.79 -6.18 6.70
CA SER A 148 22.45 -5.85 7.95
C SER A 148 23.35 -7.00 8.33
N ASN A 149 24.64 -6.72 8.49
CA ASN A 149 25.62 -7.69 8.96
C ASN A 149 26.29 -7.12 10.22
N GLU A 150 26.34 -7.91 11.29
CA GLU A 150 27.06 -7.62 12.52
C GLU A 150 27.96 -8.81 12.88
N GLU A 151 29.25 -8.57 12.99
CA GLU A 151 30.26 -9.50 13.46
C GLU A 151 30.81 -8.97 14.79
N LYS A 152 30.77 -9.74 15.87
CA LYS A 152 31.38 -9.39 17.15
C LYS A 152 32.05 -10.60 17.79
N GLU A 153 33.17 -10.38 18.46
CA GLU A 153 33.80 -11.41 19.30
C GLU A 153 33.53 -11.12 20.77
N LYS A 154 33.01 -12.10 21.51
CA LYS A 154 32.78 -12.00 22.96
C LYS A 154 33.35 -13.24 23.63
N PHE A 155 34.30 -13.07 24.55
CA PHE A 155 34.98 -14.18 25.26
C PHE A 155 35.52 -15.27 24.31
N ASP A 156 36.29 -14.88 23.29
CA ASP A 156 36.88 -15.77 22.26
C ASP A 156 35.86 -16.58 21.43
N THR A 157 34.57 -16.24 21.50
CA THR A 157 33.53 -16.79 20.63
C THR A 157 33.10 -15.75 19.59
N SER A 158 33.14 -16.12 18.31
CA SER A 158 32.68 -15.27 17.22
C SER A 158 31.16 -15.36 17.06
N TYR A 159 30.51 -14.21 17.04
CA TYR A 159 29.10 -14.05 16.74
C TYR A 159 28.97 -13.32 15.42
N VAL A 160 28.34 -13.96 14.43
CA VAL A 160 28.03 -13.38 13.14
C VAL A 160 26.51 -13.38 12.98
N SER A 161 25.93 -12.22 12.72
CA SER A 161 24.53 -12.02 12.40
C SER A 161 24.45 -11.36 11.04
N ASP A 162 24.04 -12.11 10.02
CA ASP A 162 23.81 -11.61 8.68
C ASP A 162 22.31 -11.69 8.33
N LEU A 163 21.73 -10.58 7.92
CA LEU A 163 20.33 -10.43 7.57
C LEU A 163 20.24 -9.76 6.20
N ASN A 164 19.83 -10.52 5.20
CA ASN A 164 19.61 -10.03 3.83
C ASN A 164 18.13 -10.17 3.47
N LEU A 165 17.49 -9.08 3.09
CA LEU A 165 16.07 -8.99 2.75
C LEU A 165 15.94 -8.29 1.39
N ILE A 166 15.63 -9.05 0.35
CA ILE A 166 15.30 -8.49 -0.96
C ILE A 166 13.84 -7.99 -0.89
N LEU A 167 13.62 -6.70 -1.15
CA LEU A 167 12.34 -5.98 -1.10
C LEU A 167 11.70 -5.74 -2.50
N PRO A 168 11.81 -6.56 -3.57
CA PRO A 168 11.34 -6.14 -4.89
C PRO A 168 9.86 -6.43 -5.14
N ILE A 169 9.18 -7.22 -4.29
CA ILE A 169 7.84 -7.79 -4.54
C ILE A 169 7.18 -8.03 -3.15
N PRO A 170 5.88 -7.74 -2.94
CA PRO A 170 5.29 -7.55 -1.61
C PRO A 170 5.37 -8.78 -0.68
N LEU A 171 6.37 -8.77 0.19
CA LEU A 171 6.36 -9.10 1.62
C LEU A 171 5.37 -10.20 2.08
N VAL A 172 5.85 -11.44 2.03
CA VAL A 172 5.28 -12.63 2.70
C VAL A 172 5.58 -12.57 4.20
N VAL A 173 4.55 -12.68 5.05
CA VAL A 173 4.70 -12.88 6.51
C VAL A 173 4.05 -14.21 6.89
N TRP A 174 4.79 -15.11 7.55
CA TRP A 174 4.28 -16.38 8.07
C TRP A 174 4.14 -16.33 9.60
N GLY A 175 3.13 -17.00 10.16
CA GLY A 175 2.97 -17.16 11.61
C GLY A 175 2.09 -18.36 11.95
N ARG A 176 2.41 -19.06 13.05
CA ARG A 176 1.55 -20.10 13.64
C ARG A 176 1.02 -19.55 14.96
N ASP A 177 -0.27 -19.26 15.05
CA ASP A 177 -0.91 -18.97 16.34
C ASP A 177 -1.35 -20.30 16.97
N LYS A 178 -0.66 -20.73 18.03
CA LYS A 178 -1.15 -21.80 18.90
C LYS A 178 -2.10 -21.20 19.93
N LYS A 179 -3.39 -21.16 19.62
CA LYS A 179 -4.45 -21.14 20.64
C LYS A 179 -5.43 -22.28 20.35
N GLY A 180 -5.37 -23.31 21.20
CA GLY A 180 -6.28 -24.46 21.19
C GLY A 180 -5.73 -25.68 20.46
N GLU A 181 -6.02 -26.87 20.99
CA GLU A 181 -5.78 -28.18 20.36
C GLU A 181 -6.57 -28.28 19.05
N GLY A 182 -5.96 -27.84 17.96
CA GLY A 182 -6.60 -27.74 16.65
C GLY A 182 -5.97 -26.59 15.86
N GLY A 183 -4.78 -26.82 15.32
CA GLY A 183 -3.93 -25.79 14.75
C GLY A 183 -4.52 -25.10 13.51
N ASP A 184 -5.05 -23.90 13.70
CA ASP A 184 -5.37 -22.94 12.64
C ASP A 184 -4.06 -22.41 11.99
N LYS A 185 -3.79 -22.79 10.74
CA LYS A 185 -2.70 -22.21 9.94
C LYS A 185 -3.15 -20.91 9.29
N ARG A 186 -3.00 -19.78 9.99
CA ARG A 186 -3.33 -18.45 9.45
C ARG A 186 -2.12 -17.83 8.76
N PHE A 187 -2.20 -17.61 7.45
CA PHE A 187 -1.21 -16.83 6.71
C PHE A 187 -1.74 -15.39 6.52
N ARG A 188 -0.91 -14.36 6.70
CA ARG A 188 -1.33 -12.96 6.51
C ARG A 188 -0.30 -12.26 5.65
N PHE A 189 -0.74 -11.50 4.64
CA PHE A 189 0.12 -10.64 3.85
C PHE A 189 -0.41 -9.19 3.90
N ILE A 190 0.40 -8.22 3.48
CA ILE A 190 0.06 -6.79 3.67
C ILE A 190 -0.75 -6.24 2.48
N LEU A 191 -0.67 -6.86 1.30
CA LEU A 191 -1.50 -6.54 0.14
C LEU A 191 -2.60 -7.58 -0.09
N GLY A 192 -3.11 -8.20 0.98
CA GLY A 192 -4.21 -9.18 0.98
C GLY A 192 -4.03 -10.24 2.09
N TYR A 193 -5.00 -11.09 2.37
CA TYR A 193 -4.93 -12.12 3.40
C TYR A 193 -5.16 -13.49 2.77
N TYR A 194 -4.48 -14.55 3.23
CA TYR A 194 -4.81 -15.95 2.93
C TYR A 194 -5.06 -16.65 4.26
N THR A 195 -6.32 -16.76 4.67
CA THR A 195 -6.67 -17.45 5.90
C THR A 195 -7.14 -18.85 5.56
N SER A 196 -6.52 -19.87 6.16
CA SER A 196 -7.03 -21.24 6.13
C SER A 196 -7.28 -21.68 7.57
N SER A 197 -8.52 -21.94 7.92
CA SER A 197 -8.93 -22.51 9.20
C SER A 197 -9.45 -23.92 9.01
N PHE A 198 -8.98 -24.83 9.85
CA PHE A 198 -9.44 -26.22 9.92
C PHE A 198 -9.99 -26.44 11.31
N PHE A 199 -11.29 -26.72 11.41
CA PHE A 199 -11.97 -26.93 12.68
C PHE A 199 -12.62 -28.31 12.69
N GLN A 200 -12.22 -29.15 13.65
CA GLN A 200 -12.86 -30.43 13.90
C GLN A 200 -13.83 -30.26 15.07
N ARG A 201 -15.14 -30.28 14.80
CA ARG A 201 -16.19 -29.99 15.79
C ARG A 201 -16.59 -31.23 16.60
N SER A 202 -16.39 -32.43 16.04
CA SER A 202 -16.61 -33.73 16.67
C SER A 202 -15.86 -34.83 15.89
N VAL A 203 -15.92 -36.09 16.35
CA VAL A 203 -15.21 -37.25 15.74
C VAL A 203 -15.45 -37.39 14.22
N ASN A 204 -16.62 -36.96 13.72
CA ASN A 204 -17.02 -37.11 12.31
C ASN A 204 -17.35 -35.78 11.59
N VAL A 205 -17.13 -34.62 12.22
CA VAL A 205 -17.50 -33.32 11.63
C VAL A 205 -16.26 -32.48 11.40
N THR A 206 -15.90 -32.32 10.12
CA THR A 206 -14.81 -31.44 9.70
C THR A 206 -15.34 -30.21 8.98
N PHE A 207 -14.76 -29.07 9.34
CA PHE A 207 -15.05 -27.79 8.74
C PHE A 207 -13.75 -27.20 8.22
N GLN A 208 -13.74 -26.85 6.94
CA GLN A 208 -12.60 -26.22 6.30
C GLN A 208 -13.04 -24.90 5.69
N LYS A 209 -12.34 -23.83 6.05
CA LYS A 209 -12.54 -22.53 5.41
C LYS A 209 -11.20 -22.00 4.96
N SER A 210 -11.06 -21.75 3.66
CA SER A 210 -9.94 -20.99 3.12
C SER A 210 -10.47 -19.74 2.43
N SER A 211 -9.75 -18.64 2.55
CA SER A 211 -10.08 -17.41 1.85
C SER A 211 -8.83 -16.64 1.54
N TRP A 212 -8.77 -16.06 0.36
CA TRP A 212 -7.66 -15.28 -0.12
C TRP A 212 -8.14 -13.98 -0.75
N ASN A 213 -7.37 -12.92 -0.64
CA ASN A 213 -7.56 -11.75 -1.49
C ASN A 213 -6.23 -11.10 -1.85
N PHE A 214 -6.26 -10.22 -2.84
CA PHE A 214 -5.19 -9.35 -3.27
C PHE A 214 -5.75 -7.93 -3.33
N LEU A 215 -5.27 -7.06 -2.44
CA LEU A 215 -5.58 -5.64 -2.32
C LEU A 215 -7.07 -5.31 -2.21
N LEU A 216 -7.90 -6.28 -1.80
CA LEU A 216 -9.38 -6.21 -1.85
C LEU A 216 -9.95 -6.02 -3.27
N PHE A 217 -9.11 -6.01 -4.31
CA PHE A 217 -9.54 -5.93 -5.71
C PHE A 217 -9.84 -7.30 -6.30
N MET A 218 -9.18 -8.35 -5.84
CA MET A 218 -9.44 -9.71 -6.31
C MET A 218 -9.38 -10.67 -5.14
N GLY A 219 -10.21 -11.69 -5.10
CA GLY A 219 -10.14 -12.69 -4.04
C GLY A 219 -11.08 -13.84 -4.24
N GLY A 220 -10.92 -14.86 -3.42
CA GLY A 220 -11.80 -16.01 -3.39
C GLY A 220 -11.91 -16.63 -2.02
N GLU A 221 -13.05 -17.25 -1.75
CA GLU A 221 -13.31 -17.98 -0.51
C GLU A 221 -13.79 -19.39 -0.87
N ARG A 222 -13.34 -20.38 -0.12
CA ARG A 222 -13.83 -21.77 -0.19
C ARG A 222 -14.21 -22.22 1.21
N TYR A 223 -15.40 -22.77 1.32
CA TYR A 223 -16.00 -23.29 2.54
C TYR A 223 -16.41 -24.73 2.29
N ILE A 224 -15.98 -25.65 3.14
CA ILE A 224 -16.35 -27.06 3.11
C ILE A 224 -16.96 -27.41 4.46
N ASP A 225 -18.19 -27.89 4.43
CA ASP A 225 -18.95 -28.29 5.60
C ASP A 225 -19.43 -29.72 5.45
N ASP A 226 -18.91 -30.56 6.34
CA ASP A 226 -19.21 -31.98 6.41
C ASP A 226 -20.12 -32.32 7.60
N SER A 227 -20.78 -31.32 8.20
CA SER A 227 -21.48 -31.49 9.48
C SER A 227 -22.75 -32.34 9.45
N TYR A 228 -23.31 -32.67 8.27
CA TYR A 228 -24.64 -33.29 8.20
C TYR A 228 -24.94 -34.23 7.02
N SER A 229 -23.97 -34.75 6.26
CA SER A 229 -24.33 -35.45 5.01
C SER A 229 -24.14 -36.98 5.01
N THR A 230 -25.23 -37.71 4.76
CA THR A 230 -25.21 -39.04 4.11
C THR A 230 -25.03 -38.94 2.58
N LEU A 231 -24.96 -37.71 2.05
CA LEU A 231 -25.04 -37.33 0.63
C LEU A 231 -23.78 -36.60 0.10
N GLY A 232 -22.72 -36.49 0.91
CA GLY A 232 -21.44 -35.85 0.55
C GLY A 232 -21.33 -34.37 0.96
N ALA A 233 -20.10 -33.94 1.24
CA ALA A 233 -19.78 -32.62 1.78
C ALA A 233 -20.36 -31.47 0.94
N GLN A 234 -20.80 -30.40 1.62
CA GLN A 234 -21.23 -29.17 0.96
C GLN A 234 -20.03 -28.24 0.79
N GLU A 235 -19.72 -27.90 -0.47
CA GLU A 235 -18.65 -26.98 -0.81
C GLU A 235 -19.23 -25.68 -1.36
N THR A 236 -18.87 -24.54 -0.77
CA THR A 236 -19.23 -23.21 -1.27
C THR A 236 -17.97 -22.48 -1.70
N THR A 237 -17.92 -22.03 -2.96
CA THR A 237 -16.82 -21.27 -3.53
C THR A 237 -17.31 -19.89 -3.95
N ARG A 238 -16.61 -18.84 -3.51
CA ARG A 238 -16.86 -17.44 -3.89
C ARG A 238 -15.63 -16.87 -4.56
N PHE A 239 -15.82 -16.02 -5.55
CA PHE A 239 -14.74 -15.29 -6.21
C PHE A 239 -15.20 -13.87 -6.53
N TYR A 240 -14.30 -12.90 -6.43
CA TYR A 240 -14.57 -11.54 -6.84
C TYR A 240 -13.37 -10.89 -7.52
N LEU A 241 -13.67 -9.96 -8.42
CA LEU A 241 -12.79 -8.95 -8.98
C LEU A 241 -13.48 -7.60 -8.82
N PHE A 242 -13.32 -6.95 -7.68
CA PHE A 242 -14.01 -5.72 -7.32
C PHE A 242 -13.51 -4.53 -8.18
N PRO A 243 -14.41 -3.64 -8.64
CA PRO A 243 -15.88 -3.71 -8.53
C PRO A 243 -16.55 -4.44 -9.70
N PHE A 244 -15.79 -5.07 -10.60
CA PHE A 244 -16.27 -5.51 -11.91
C PHE A 244 -17.03 -6.84 -11.90
N TYR A 245 -16.69 -7.80 -11.03
CA TYR A 245 -17.22 -9.15 -11.14
C TYR A 245 -17.30 -9.87 -9.80
N PHE A 246 -18.37 -10.63 -9.59
CA PHE A 246 -18.61 -11.47 -8.42
C PHE A 246 -19.21 -12.80 -8.85
N ARG A 247 -18.75 -13.89 -8.25
CA ARG A 247 -19.21 -15.25 -8.49
C ARG A 247 -19.40 -16.01 -7.18
N GLU A 248 -20.43 -16.82 -7.10
CA GLU A 248 -20.66 -17.77 -6.02
C GLU A 248 -21.15 -19.11 -6.59
N GLU A 249 -20.67 -20.21 -6.05
CA GLU A 249 -21.04 -21.57 -6.45
C GLU A 249 -21.16 -22.45 -5.22
N ILE A 250 -22.23 -23.25 -5.15
CA ILE A 250 -22.46 -24.23 -4.08
C ILE A 250 -22.58 -25.61 -4.71
N MET A 251 -21.74 -26.53 -4.26
CA MET A 251 -21.74 -27.94 -4.64
C MET A 251 -22.11 -28.80 -3.43
N LYS A 252 -22.80 -29.92 -3.67
CA LYS A 252 -23.10 -30.95 -2.67
C LYS A 252 -22.78 -32.31 -3.27
N GLY A 253 -21.91 -33.08 -2.61
CA GLY A 253 -21.53 -34.41 -3.10
C GLY A 253 -20.95 -34.42 -4.53
N GLY A 254 -20.25 -33.36 -4.93
CA GLY A 254 -19.68 -33.20 -6.27
C GLY A 254 -20.63 -32.62 -7.34
N ASN A 255 -21.93 -32.51 -7.06
CA ASN A 255 -22.89 -31.90 -7.97
C ASN A 255 -23.15 -30.44 -7.61
N TRP A 256 -23.24 -29.57 -8.63
CA TRP A 256 -23.59 -28.16 -8.41
C TRP A 256 -25.07 -28.02 -8.06
N THR A 257 -25.37 -27.14 -7.12
CA THR A 257 -26.74 -26.89 -6.60
C THR A 257 -27.15 -25.44 -6.72
N TYR A 258 -26.17 -24.53 -6.79
CA TYR A 258 -26.40 -23.12 -6.96
C TYR A 258 -25.20 -22.47 -7.64
N ARG A 259 -25.45 -21.53 -8.55
CA ARG A 259 -24.44 -20.67 -9.18
C ARG A 259 -24.97 -19.24 -9.27
N SER A 260 -24.08 -18.29 -9.06
CA SER A 260 -24.37 -16.87 -9.20
C SER A 260 -23.21 -16.16 -9.87
N HIS A 261 -23.54 -15.26 -10.79
CA HIS A 261 -22.60 -14.37 -11.48
C HIS A 261 -23.15 -12.96 -11.47
N LYS A 262 -22.31 -11.96 -11.21
CA LYS A 262 -22.73 -10.55 -11.15
C LYS A 262 -21.63 -9.65 -11.68
N ILE A 263 -21.98 -8.82 -12.65
CA ILE A 263 -21.22 -7.66 -13.13
C ILE A 263 -22.09 -6.45 -12.78
N PRO A 264 -21.72 -5.61 -11.81
CA PRO A 264 -22.60 -4.53 -11.36
C PRO A 264 -23.13 -3.69 -12.51
N ILE A 265 -24.42 -3.36 -12.44
CA ILE A 265 -25.20 -2.64 -13.46
C ILE A 265 -25.42 -3.46 -14.75
N LEU A 266 -24.42 -4.19 -15.24
CA LEU A 266 -24.48 -4.84 -16.55
C LEU A 266 -25.21 -6.19 -16.54
N TYR A 267 -24.99 -7.02 -15.53
CA TYR A 267 -25.48 -8.39 -15.54
C TYR A 267 -25.58 -8.99 -14.13
N SER A 268 -26.62 -9.77 -13.87
CA SER A 268 -26.66 -10.68 -12.74
C SER A 268 -27.44 -11.94 -13.09
N SER A 269 -26.92 -13.11 -12.74
CA SER A 269 -27.63 -14.37 -12.85
C SER A 269 -27.52 -15.17 -11.58
N GLN A 270 -28.62 -15.77 -11.14
CA GLN A 270 -28.68 -16.81 -10.11
C GLN A 270 -29.34 -18.03 -10.72
N THR A 271 -28.71 -19.19 -10.64
CA THR A 271 -29.21 -20.43 -11.21
C THR A 271 -29.08 -21.58 -10.21
N THR A 272 -30.11 -22.42 -10.18
CA THR A 272 -30.10 -23.74 -9.55
C THR A 272 -30.37 -24.77 -10.66
N PRO A 273 -30.29 -26.09 -10.40
CA PRO A 273 -30.64 -27.11 -11.40
C PRO A 273 -32.03 -26.93 -12.01
N ASN A 274 -32.99 -26.38 -11.25
CA ASN A 274 -34.39 -26.28 -11.65
C ASN A 274 -34.87 -24.84 -11.86
N SER A 275 -34.13 -23.82 -11.40
CA SER A 275 -34.57 -22.42 -11.43
C SER A 275 -33.49 -21.48 -11.94
N TYR A 276 -33.90 -20.33 -12.49
CA TYR A 276 -32.99 -19.27 -12.89
C TYR A 276 -33.60 -17.89 -12.63
N ASP A 277 -32.76 -16.89 -12.38
CA ASP A 277 -33.09 -15.47 -12.36
C ASP A 277 -31.94 -14.70 -13.00
N ILE A 278 -32.19 -14.07 -14.14
CA ILE A 278 -31.21 -13.34 -14.96
C ILE A 278 -31.70 -11.90 -15.09
N THR A 279 -30.79 -10.95 -14.95
CA THR A 279 -31.02 -9.52 -15.19
C THR A 279 -29.86 -8.97 -16.03
N ILE A 280 -30.19 -8.18 -17.04
CA ILE A 280 -29.27 -7.58 -18.00
C ILE A 280 -29.53 -6.07 -18.03
N LEU A 281 -28.48 -5.27 -17.83
CA LEU A 281 -28.50 -3.80 -17.82
C LEU A 281 -29.55 -3.17 -16.89
N LEU A 282 -30.05 -3.91 -15.89
CA LEU A 282 -31.20 -3.54 -15.03
C LEU A 282 -32.56 -3.40 -15.74
N PHE A 283 -32.59 -3.38 -17.08
CA PHE A 283 -33.81 -3.19 -17.86
C PHE A 283 -34.42 -4.51 -18.34
N ALA A 284 -33.61 -5.52 -18.64
CA ALA A 284 -34.11 -6.81 -19.09
C ALA A 284 -33.91 -7.89 -18.02
N GLY A 285 -34.81 -8.86 -17.95
CA GLY A 285 -34.61 -10.00 -17.06
C GLY A 285 -35.63 -11.11 -17.19
N PHE A 286 -35.20 -12.30 -16.78
CA PHE A 286 -35.94 -13.54 -16.90
C PHE A 286 -35.82 -14.30 -15.59
N ARG A 287 -36.95 -14.73 -15.01
CA ARG A 287 -36.96 -15.57 -13.81
C ARG A 287 -37.88 -16.76 -14.05
N SER A 288 -37.46 -17.94 -13.64
CA SER A 288 -38.30 -19.13 -13.60
C SER A 288 -37.94 -19.95 -12.38
N ASP A 289 -38.93 -20.28 -11.58
CA ASP A 289 -38.82 -21.19 -10.45
C ASP A 289 -40.03 -22.14 -10.46
N PRO A 290 -39.86 -23.39 -10.94
CA PRO A 290 -40.95 -24.35 -11.07
C PRO A 290 -41.62 -24.74 -9.75
N GLU A 291 -40.86 -24.76 -8.65
CA GLU A 291 -41.37 -25.19 -7.33
C GLU A 291 -42.35 -24.16 -6.76
N SER A 292 -41.97 -22.88 -6.81
CA SER A 292 -42.86 -21.77 -6.44
C SER A 292 -43.84 -21.37 -7.55
N GLY A 293 -43.69 -21.95 -8.75
CA GLY A 293 -44.49 -21.63 -9.93
C GLY A 293 -44.32 -20.20 -10.44
N ILE A 294 -43.19 -19.57 -10.13
CA ILE A 294 -42.87 -18.20 -10.51
C ILE A 294 -42.28 -18.19 -11.92
N LYS A 295 -42.80 -17.36 -12.81
CA LYS A 295 -42.19 -17.00 -14.10
C LYS A 295 -42.23 -15.50 -14.29
N ARG A 296 -41.15 -14.88 -14.72
CA ARG A 296 -41.08 -13.44 -15.02
C ARG A 296 -40.27 -13.22 -16.27
N THR A 297 -40.74 -12.34 -17.15
CA THR A 297 -39.99 -11.79 -18.27
C THR A 297 -40.18 -10.28 -18.28
N MET A 298 -39.10 -9.51 -18.32
CA MET A 298 -39.15 -8.06 -18.33
C MET A 298 -38.15 -7.46 -19.32
N ILE A 299 -38.55 -6.36 -19.95
CA ILE A 299 -37.77 -5.45 -20.81
C ILE A 299 -38.32 -4.05 -20.53
N LEU A 300 -37.85 -3.40 -19.47
CA LEU A 300 -38.38 -2.13 -18.99
C LEU A 300 -37.93 -0.93 -19.83
N PRO A 301 -38.77 0.11 -19.95
CA PRO A 301 -40.16 0.19 -19.45
C PRO A 301 -41.19 -0.49 -20.37
N PHE A 302 -40.78 -1.15 -21.45
CA PHE A 302 -41.64 -1.58 -22.56
C PHE A 302 -42.50 -2.81 -22.27
N TRP A 303 -42.00 -3.75 -21.47
CA TRP A 303 -42.63 -5.03 -21.25
C TRP A 303 -42.31 -5.59 -19.87
N TYR A 304 -43.32 -6.08 -19.17
CA TYR A 304 -43.16 -6.85 -17.95
C TYR A 304 -44.29 -7.87 -17.89
N GLN A 305 -43.94 -9.12 -17.62
CA GLN A 305 -44.88 -10.20 -17.44
C GLN A 305 -44.43 -11.04 -16.26
N SER A 306 -45.36 -11.36 -15.35
CA SER A 306 -45.12 -12.27 -14.23
C SER A 306 -46.29 -13.22 -14.03
N GLU A 307 -45.99 -14.48 -13.76
CA GLU A 307 -46.90 -15.52 -13.29
C GLU A 307 -46.38 -15.99 -11.92
N ASN A 308 -47.23 -16.01 -10.90
CA ASN A 308 -46.91 -16.58 -9.58
C ASN A 308 -48.02 -17.55 -9.16
N ARG A 309 -47.69 -18.58 -8.37
CA ARG A 309 -48.70 -19.39 -7.67
C ARG A 309 -48.95 -18.82 -6.28
N ASP A 310 -50.19 -18.43 -6.02
CA ASP A 310 -50.64 -17.95 -4.72
C ASP A 310 -51.54 -19.02 -4.07
N LYS A 311 -51.28 -19.35 -2.81
CA LYS A 311 -52.18 -20.19 -2.00
C LYS A 311 -53.14 -19.30 -1.24
N ILE A 312 -54.40 -19.25 -1.67
CA ILE A 312 -55.47 -18.51 -0.99
C ILE A 312 -56.52 -19.51 -0.53
N SER A 313 -56.78 -19.56 0.77
CA SER A 313 -57.78 -20.47 1.37
C SER A 313 -57.57 -21.95 1.00
N GLY A 314 -56.32 -22.42 0.96
CA GLY A 314 -55.98 -23.81 0.68
C GLY A 314 -56.03 -24.22 -0.80
N ASN A 315 -56.45 -23.33 -1.72
CA ASN A 315 -56.48 -23.58 -3.16
C ASN A 315 -55.36 -22.83 -3.89
N ASP A 316 -54.70 -23.54 -4.81
CA ASP A 316 -53.67 -22.94 -5.68
C ASP A 316 -54.32 -22.03 -6.73
N HIS A 317 -53.90 -20.77 -6.77
CA HIS A 317 -54.28 -19.80 -7.79
C HIS A 317 -53.05 -19.38 -8.59
N LYS A 318 -53.21 -19.11 -9.88
CA LYS A 318 -52.21 -18.48 -10.74
C LYS A 318 -52.50 -17.00 -10.87
N ASN A 319 -51.55 -16.17 -10.49
CA ASN A 319 -51.62 -14.72 -10.55
C ASN A 319 -50.78 -14.23 -11.73
N PHE A 320 -51.44 -13.71 -12.76
CA PHE A 320 -50.82 -13.16 -13.96
C PHE A 320 -50.81 -11.64 -13.89
N ARG A 321 -49.65 -11.04 -14.13
CA ARG A 321 -49.49 -9.59 -14.28
C ARG A 321 -48.80 -9.30 -15.59
N THR A 322 -49.32 -8.37 -16.35
CA THR A 322 -48.71 -7.86 -17.58
C THR A 322 -48.71 -6.34 -17.52
N PHE A 323 -47.57 -5.74 -17.82
CA PHE A 323 -47.40 -4.31 -17.95
C PHE A 323 -46.67 -3.99 -19.26
N THR A 324 -47.20 -3.01 -19.96
CA THR A 324 -46.59 -2.32 -21.10
C THR A 324 -46.83 -0.82 -20.90
N PRO A 325 -46.08 0.08 -21.55
CA PRO A 325 -46.29 1.53 -21.43
C PRO A 325 -47.74 1.99 -21.67
N VAL A 326 -48.52 1.19 -22.40
CA VAL A 326 -49.90 1.52 -22.80
C VAL A 326 -50.94 0.75 -21.97
N PHE A 327 -50.60 -0.42 -21.42
CA PHE A 327 -51.56 -1.32 -20.77
C PHE A 327 -51.02 -1.97 -19.50
N PHE A 328 -51.84 -1.97 -18.44
CA PHE A 328 -51.65 -2.79 -17.24
C PHE A 328 -52.79 -3.80 -17.12
N LYS A 329 -52.46 -5.08 -16.97
CA LYS A 329 -53.43 -6.18 -16.80
C LYS A 329 -53.05 -7.02 -15.59
N TRP A 330 -54.02 -7.24 -14.71
CA TRP A 330 -53.92 -8.12 -13.55
C TRP A 330 -55.01 -9.20 -13.63
N LYS A 331 -54.66 -10.47 -13.45
CA LYS A 331 -55.62 -11.59 -13.53
C LYS A 331 -55.27 -12.68 -12.52
N LEU A 332 -56.28 -13.16 -11.79
CA LEU A 332 -56.18 -14.29 -10.85
C LEU A 332 -57.01 -15.45 -11.39
N LEU A 333 -56.41 -16.63 -11.52
CA LEU A 333 -57.05 -17.85 -12.04
C LEU A 333 -56.94 -18.99 -11.03
N LYS A 334 -57.99 -19.79 -10.83
CA LYS A 334 -57.89 -21.03 -10.05
C LYS A 334 -57.14 -22.10 -10.86
N THR A 335 -56.25 -22.84 -10.22
CA THR A 335 -55.46 -23.88 -10.89
C THR A 335 -56.39 -25.01 -11.35
N GLY A 336 -56.48 -25.24 -12.67
CA GLY A 336 -57.37 -26.22 -13.30
C GLY A 336 -58.41 -25.64 -14.27
N GLN A 337 -58.57 -24.31 -14.35
CA GLN A 337 -59.34 -23.66 -15.42
C GLN A 337 -58.44 -23.28 -16.60
N THR A 338 -58.70 -23.85 -17.79
CA THR A 338 -58.13 -23.36 -19.06
C THR A 338 -58.87 -22.12 -19.52
N GLU A 339 -58.13 -21.13 -20.06
CA GLU A 339 -58.76 -20.01 -20.78
C GLU A 339 -59.26 -20.48 -22.15
N GLU A 340 -60.53 -20.20 -22.47
CA GLU A 340 -60.93 -19.92 -23.84
C GLU A 340 -60.24 -18.62 -24.29
N ILE A 341 -59.41 -18.71 -25.32
CA ILE A 341 -58.87 -17.54 -25.99
C ILE A 341 -60.01 -16.93 -26.81
N VAL A 342 -60.70 -15.93 -26.25
CA VAL A 342 -61.52 -15.02 -27.06
C VAL A 342 -60.68 -13.78 -27.35
N PRO A 343 -60.29 -13.53 -28.62
CA PRO A 343 -59.61 -12.30 -28.99
C PRO A 343 -60.63 -11.17 -28.96
N LYS A 344 -60.75 -10.46 -27.84
CA LYS A 344 -61.39 -9.14 -27.86
C LYS A 344 -60.39 -8.11 -28.37
N PHE A 345 -60.36 -8.01 -29.70
CA PHE A 345 -59.91 -6.81 -30.40
C PHE A 345 -60.78 -5.62 -29.96
N LEU A 346 -60.15 -4.45 -29.89
CA LEU A 346 -60.69 -3.13 -29.56
C LEU A 346 -62.22 -3.00 -29.62
N ASP A 347 -62.86 -2.85 -28.47
CA ASP A 347 -64.07 -2.04 -28.36
C ASP A 347 -64.24 -1.58 -26.91
N SER A 348 -64.47 -0.27 -26.73
CA SER A 348 -64.63 0.47 -25.47
C SER A 348 -63.34 0.89 -24.74
N ILE A 349 -62.55 1.77 -25.36
CA ILE A 349 -61.73 2.72 -24.59
C ILE A 349 -62.64 3.91 -24.23
N GLN A 350 -63.31 3.85 -23.08
CA GLN A 350 -63.89 5.03 -22.45
C GLN A 350 -63.01 5.44 -21.26
N SER A 351 -62.35 6.60 -21.42
CA SER A 351 -61.52 7.32 -20.45
C SER A 351 -60.19 6.66 -20.04
N PHE A 352 -59.10 7.08 -20.70
CA PHE A 352 -57.74 6.95 -20.18
C PHE A 352 -57.45 8.13 -19.26
N ARG A 353 -57.05 7.88 -18.00
CA ARG A 353 -56.33 8.86 -17.18
C ARG A 353 -54.87 8.43 -17.06
N PHE A 354 -53.97 9.19 -17.68
CA PHE A 354 -52.54 9.12 -17.40
C PHE A 354 -52.30 9.69 -15.99
N GLN A 355 -51.86 8.87 -15.04
CA GLN A 355 -51.28 9.37 -13.79
C GLN A 355 -49.82 8.96 -13.75
N CYS A 356 -48.95 9.89 -14.19
CA CYS A 356 -47.52 9.79 -14.02
C CYS A 356 -47.19 10.14 -12.57
N PHE A 357 -46.83 9.17 -11.73
CA PHE A 357 -46.37 9.43 -10.37
C PHE A 357 -44.87 9.73 -10.38
N ILE A 358 -44.51 11.01 -10.54
CA ILE A 358 -43.21 11.52 -10.09
C ILE A 358 -43.40 11.93 -8.63
N ARG A 359 -42.85 11.14 -7.70
CA ARG A 359 -42.92 11.42 -6.27
C ARG A 359 -41.79 12.41 -5.89
N LEU A 360 -42.04 13.70 -6.06
CA LEU A 360 -41.22 14.75 -5.44
C LEU A 360 -41.70 14.96 -3.99
N ASN A 361 -40.76 14.80 -3.04
CA ASN A 361 -40.99 14.95 -1.61
C ASN A 361 -41.26 16.43 -1.28
N LEU A 362 -42.52 16.83 -1.13
CA LEU A 362 -42.93 18.11 -0.56
C LEU A 362 -43.92 17.85 0.58
N LYS A 363 -43.76 18.62 1.66
CA LYS A 363 -44.45 18.53 2.97
C LYS A 363 -45.98 18.43 2.87
N PRO A 364 -46.65 17.89 3.91
CA PRO A 364 -48.08 17.59 3.84
C PRO A 364 -48.87 18.90 3.83
N ASN A 365 -49.78 19.03 2.85
CA ASN A 365 -50.81 20.07 2.69
C ASN A 365 -50.67 21.06 1.52
N MET A 366 -50.24 20.61 0.34
CA MET A 366 -50.65 21.24 -0.92
C MET A 366 -50.80 20.20 -2.03
N ALA A 367 -52.03 20.01 -2.51
CA ALA A 367 -52.30 19.32 -3.78
C ALA A 367 -52.32 20.39 -4.89
N LEU A 368 -51.29 20.41 -5.73
CA LEU A 368 -51.30 21.17 -6.97
C LEU A 368 -51.84 20.25 -8.07
N ILE A 369 -53.05 20.53 -8.57
CA ILE A 369 -53.58 19.87 -9.77
C ILE A 369 -53.01 20.63 -10.96
N LEU A 370 -52.00 20.05 -11.64
CA LEU A 370 -51.58 20.53 -12.94
C LEU A 370 -52.33 19.72 -14.01
N GLN A 371 -53.28 20.36 -14.66
CA GLN A 371 -53.99 19.83 -15.81
C GLN A 371 -53.23 20.28 -17.07
N VAL A 372 -52.57 19.34 -17.76
CA VAL A 372 -52.03 19.58 -19.10
C VAL A 372 -52.91 18.80 -20.07
N VAL A 373 -53.48 19.54 -21.03
CA VAL A 373 -54.40 19.06 -22.07
C VAL A 373 -53.74 18.00 -22.95
#